data_AF-A0A355BJW2-F1
#
_entry.id   AF-A0A355BJW2-F1
#
_cell.length_a   1.000
_cell.length_b   1.000
_cell.length_c   1.000
_cell.angle_alpha   90.00
_cell.angle_beta   90.00
_cell.angle_gamma   90.00
#
_symmetry.space_group_name_H-M   'P 1'
#
loop_
_entity.id
_entity.type
_entity.pdbx_description
1 polymer ?
#
loop_
_entity_poly.entity_id
_entity_poly.type
_entity_poly.pdbx_seq_one_letter_code
_entity_poly.pdbx_strand_id
1 'polypeptide(L)'
;MDRKDERRMFWWLEEWQLAEQEAWLTSMSTAGWHLVRTNIGRATFRRGKPEDFRYRCDVFKAGDWSEQDRLSLYQEAGWEHVANRVLVQIFRSPASAAIPEIHTDPVEHVRNIRKLLPGRLASSLLAFLVTVGLALLYRFRTAEAILSTDLLTVIIILFMLGWVLLSFGALLQVLRYMKRVRGQLASTQPVDWRRQMRRRQLSGVLLILVFALVWGDRITGIVSKTPDFPPIPDSDLPVVRLSQVLDSEQYAKASPYTGF
;
A
#
# COMPACT_ATOMS: atom_id res chain seq x y z
N MET A 1 6.97 -11.29 -31.52
CA MET A 1 6.28 -11.95 -30.38
C MET A 1 5.30 -10.93 -29.81
N ASP A 2 4.00 -11.09 -30.09
CA ASP A 2 3.04 -9.97 -30.06
C ASP A 2 2.49 -9.69 -28.65
N ARG A 3 2.39 -8.40 -28.30
CA ARG A 3 1.98 -7.89 -26.98
C ARG A 3 0.46 -8.05 -26.74
N LYS A 4 -0.28 -8.52 -27.74
CA LYS A 4 -1.76 -8.59 -27.77
C LYS A 4 -2.36 -9.71 -26.93
N ASP A 5 -1.58 -10.70 -26.52
CA ASP A 5 -2.07 -11.84 -25.72
C ASP A 5 -1.78 -11.73 -24.22
N GLU A 6 -1.22 -10.61 -23.77
CA GLU A 6 -0.95 -10.35 -22.34
C GLU A 6 -2.03 -9.49 -21.70
N ARG A 7 -2.56 -9.95 -20.55
CA ARG A 7 -3.46 -9.17 -19.70
C ARG A 7 -2.77 -8.83 -18.39
N ARG A 8 -2.73 -7.54 -18.06
CA ARG A 8 -2.20 -7.05 -16.78
C ARG A 8 -3.34 -6.74 -15.83
N MET A 9 -3.26 -7.25 -14.61
CA MET A 9 -4.27 -7.04 -13.58
C MET A 9 -3.58 -6.58 -12.29
N PHE A 10 -4.21 -5.65 -11.58
CA PHE A 10 -3.76 -5.26 -10.24
C PHE A 10 -4.00 -6.38 -9.24
N TRP A 11 -3.00 -6.63 -8.40
CA TRP A 11 -3.02 -7.66 -7.37
C TRP A 11 -3.47 -7.04 -6.04
N TRP A 12 -4.77 -7.06 -5.74
CA TRP A 12 -5.31 -6.44 -4.51
C TRP A 12 -5.30 -7.36 -3.29
N LEU A 13 -4.93 -8.64 -3.46
CA LEU A 13 -4.78 -9.58 -2.34
C LEU A 13 -3.46 -9.30 -1.60
N GLU A 14 -3.50 -9.40 -0.28
CA GLU A 14 -2.32 -9.27 0.57
C GLU A 14 -1.49 -10.56 0.57
N GLU A 15 -0.21 -10.46 0.92
CA GLU A 15 0.73 -11.60 0.86
C GLU A 15 0.29 -12.81 1.69
N TRP A 16 -0.39 -12.58 2.82
CA TRP A 16 -0.85 -13.65 3.72
C TRP A 16 -2.15 -14.34 3.26
N GLN A 17 -2.86 -13.78 2.27
CA GLN A 17 -4.10 -14.34 1.74
C GLN A 17 -3.78 -15.46 0.72
N LEU A 18 -3.04 -16.48 1.15
CA LEU A 18 -2.50 -17.51 0.26
C LEU A 18 -3.62 -18.30 -0.42
N ALA A 19 -4.61 -18.76 0.35
CA ALA A 19 -5.75 -19.51 -0.19
C ALA A 19 -6.60 -18.69 -1.16
N GLU A 20 -6.81 -17.39 -0.89
CA GLU A 20 -7.51 -16.50 -1.82
C GLU A 20 -6.71 -16.30 -3.12
N GLN A 21 -5.38 -16.21 -3.03
CA GLN A 21 -4.50 -16.06 -4.18
C GLN A 21 -4.51 -17.32 -5.04
N GLU A 22 -4.41 -18.50 -4.44
CA GLU A 22 -4.53 -19.79 -5.12
C GLU A 22 -5.87 -19.91 -5.84
N ALA A 23 -6.99 -19.66 -5.15
CA ALA A 23 -8.32 -19.74 -5.74
C ALA A 23 -8.52 -18.74 -6.89
N TRP A 24 -7.96 -17.53 -6.77
CA TRP A 24 -7.99 -16.55 -7.84
C TRP A 24 -7.19 -17.01 -9.06
N LEU A 25 -5.95 -17.48 -8.88
CA LEU A 25 -5.10 -17.95 -9.97
C LEU A 25 -5.68 -19.17 -10.69
N THR A 26 -6.20 -20.15 -9.93
CA THR A 26 -6.92 -21.30 -10.50
C THR A 26 -8.14 -20.84 -11.32
N SER A 27 -8.93 -19.89 -10.80
CA SER A 27 -10.07 -19.38 -11.58
C SER A 27 -9.67 -18.66 -12.87
N MET A 28 -8.46 -18.08 -12.91
CA MET A 28 -7.92 -17.43 -14.10
C MET A 28 -7.41 -18.47 -15.12
N SER A 29 -6.74 -19.53 -14.68
CA SER A 29 -6.28 -20.61 -15.58
C SER A 29 -7.43 -21.36 -16.23
N THR A 30 -8.50 -21.67 -15.48
CA THR A 30 -9.73 -22.27 -16.03
C THR A 30 -10.37 -21.36 -17.09
N ALA A 31 -10.20 -20.04 -16.99
CA ALA A 31 -10.66 -19.09 -17.98
C ALA A 31 -9.68 -18.88 -19.16
N GLY A 32 -8.58 -19.65 -19.23
CA GLY A 32 -7.55 -19.56 -20.27
C GLY A 32 -6.53 -18.45 -20.05
N TRP A 33 -6.41 -17.92 -18.83
CA TRP A 33 -5.42 -16.91 -18.46
C TRP A 33 -4.37 -17.50 -17.52
N HIS A 34 -3.17 -17.74 -18.06
CA HIS A 34 -2.08 -18.36 -17.31
C HIS A 34 -1.13 -17.31 -16.76
N LEU A 35 -0.79 -17.40 -15.49
CA LEU A 35 0.17 -16.48 -14.87
C LEU A 35 1.54 -16.66 -15.53
N VAL A 36 2.17 -15.55 -15.91
CA VAL A 36 3.52 -15.55 -16.51
C VAL A 36 4.52 -14.86 -15.60
N ARG A 37 4.12 -13.74 -15.00
CA ARG A 37 4.98 -12.99 -14.09
C ARG A 37 4.17 -12.13 -13.15
N THR A 38 4.79 -11.82 -12.04
CA THR A 38 4.34 -10.86 -11.04
C THR A 38 5.31 -9.68 -11.03
N ASN A 39 4.75 -8.48 -11.03
CA ASN A 39 5.46 -7.24 -10.79
C ASN A 39 4.92 -6.61 -9.50
N ILE A 40 5.57 -5.55 -9.01
CA ILE A 40 5.11 -4.82 -7.82
C ILE A 40 3.64 -4.40 -8.02
N GLY A 41 2.74 -5.02 -7.24
CA GLY A 41 1.31 -4.78 -7.26
C GLY A 41 0.53 -5.26 -8.50
N ARG A 42 1.13 -6.01 -9.43
CA ARG A 42 0.48 -6.44 -10.69
C ARG A 42 0.80 -7.89 -11.07
N ALA A 43 -0.19 -8.63 -11.53
CA ALA A 43 -0.01 -9.90 -12.26
C ALA A 43 -0.06 -9.67 -13.77
N THR A 44 0.81 -10.35 -14.50
CA THR A 44 0.72 -10.47 -15.97
C THR A 44 0.31 -11.89 -16.30
N PHE A 45 -0.82 -12.00 -16.99
CA PHE A 45 -1.35 -13.25 -17.53
C PHE A 45 -1.14 -13.29 -19.03
N ARG A 46 -0.97 -14.48 -19.58
CA ARG A 46 -0.99 -14.75 -21.01
C ARG A 46 -2.19 -15.60 -21.37
N ARG A 47 -2.82 -15.28 -22.50
CA ARG A 47 -3.90 -16.10 -23.04
C ARG A 47 -3.34 -17.44 -23.50
N GLY A 48 -3.95 -18.52 -23.05
CA GLY A 48 -3.66 -19.89 -23.47
C GLY A 48 -4.93 -20.71 -23.57
N LYS A 49 -4.77 -22.03 -23.72
CA LYS A 49 -5.91 -22.94 -23.66
C LYS A 49 -6.50 -22.91 -22.24
N PRO A 50 -7.83 -22.90 -22.08
CA PRO A 50 -8.46 -23.17 -20.80
C PRO A 50 -7.91 -24.48 -20.24
N GLU A 51 -7.21 -24.40 -19.12
CA GLU A 51 -6.55 -25.54 -18.52
C GLU A 51 -6.70 -25.43 -17.01
N ASP A 52 -7.06 -26.55 -16.39
CA ASP A 52 -7.25 -26.61 -14.95
C ASP A 52 -5.89 -26.79 -14.29
N PHE A 53 -5.20 -25.67 -14.04
CA PHE A 53 -4.00 -25.66 -13.22
C PHE A 53 -4.35 -25.45 -11.76
N ARG A 54 -3.80 -26.31 -10.90
CA ARG A 54 -3.80 -26.13 -9.45
C ARG A 54 -2.63 -25.24 -9.07
N TYR A 55 -2.93 -24.10 -8.45
CA TYR A 55 -1.91 -23.20 -7.90
C TYR A 55 -1.72 -23.44 -6.40
N ARG A 56 -0.46 -23.39 -5.95
CA ARG A 56 -0.09 -23.40 -4.53
C ARG A 56 0.90 -22.29 -4.23
N CYS A 57 0.72 -21.63 -3.09
CA CYS A 57 1.56 -20.53 -2.65
C CYS A 57 2.33 -20.92 -1.41
N ASP A 58 3.63 -20.67 -1.41
CA ASP A 58 4.50 -20.93 -0.26
C ASP A 58 5.28 -19.68 0.13
N VAL A 59 5.72 -19.60 1.39
CA VAL A 59 6.33 -18.37 1.93
C VAL A 59 7.80 -18.61 2.29
N PHE A 60 8.68 -18.15 1.41
CA PHE A 60 10.11 -18.07 1.67
C PHE A 60 10.76 -16.98 0.81
N LYS A 61 11.87 -16.45 1.31
CA LYS A 61 12.59 -15.34 0.67
C LYS A 61 13.38 -15.86 -0.52
N ALA A 62 13.28 -15.19 -1.66
CA ALA A 62 14.18 -15.44 -2.79
C ALA A 62 15.62 -15.05 -2.41
N GLY A 63 16.59 -15.89 -2.77
CA GLY A 63 17.99 -15.81 -2.37
C GLY A 63 18.28 -16.35 -0.97
N ASP A 64 17.32 -17.01 -0.31
CA ASP A 64 17.58 -17.72 0.95
C ASP A 64 18.34 -19.03 0.65
N TRP A 65 19.21 -19.47 1.57
CA TRP A 65 20.05 -20.66 1.37
C TRP A 65 19.22 -21.93 1.13
N SER A 66 18.00 -21.98 1.65
CA SER A 66 17.05 -23.08 1.50
C SER A 66 16.16 -22.97 0.25
N GLU A 67 16.26 -21.90 -0.54
CA GLU A 67 15.43 -21.73 -1.75
C GLU A 67 15.69 -22.83 -2.76
N GLN A 68 16.95 -23.07 -3.10
CA GLN A 68 17.34 -23.99 -4.16
C GLN A 68 16.87 -25.42 -3.87
N ASP A 69 17.02 -25.86 -2.62
CA ASP A 69 16.58 -27.18 -2.15
C ASP A 69 15.06 -27.31 -2.24
N ARG A 70 14.31 -26.28 -1.83
CA ARG A 70 12.84 -26.29 -1.89
C ARG A 70 12.32 -26.26 -3.32
N LEU A 71 12.91 -25.42 -4.18
CA LEU A 71 12.55 -25.36 -5.59
C LEU A 71 12.80 -26.72 -6.26
N SER A 72 13.94 -27.34 -5.99
CA SER A 72 14.29 -28.66 -6.54
C SER A 72 13.33 -29.74 -6.04
N LEU A 73 13.04 -29.78 -4.73
CA LEU A 73 12.08 -30.71 -4.13
C LEU A 73 10.69 -30.59 -4.77
N TYR A 74 10.21 -29.37 -4.98
CA TYR A 74 8.89 -29.14 -5.58
C TYR A 74 8.89 -29.49 -7.07
N GLN A 75 9.97 -29.19 -7.79
CA GLN A 75 10.13 -29.56 -9.19
C GLN A 75 10.16 -31.09 -9.38
N GLU A 76 10.86 -31.82 -8.51
CA GLU A 76 10.87 -33.29 -8.49
C GLU A 76 9.49 -33.88 -8.20
N ALA A 77 8.71 -33.23 -7.33
CA ALA A 77 7.32 -33.59 -7.08
C ALA A 77 6.37 -33.24 -8.26
N GLY A 78 6.83 -32.52 -9.27
CA GLY A 78 6.05 -32.13 -10.45
C GLY A 78 5.44 -30.74 -10.40
N TRP A 79 5.79 -29.90 -9.42
CA TRP A 79 5.37 -28.51 -9.35
C TRP A 79 6.28 -27.61 -10.18
N GLU A 80 5.68 -26.77 -11.04
CA GLU A 80 6.40 -25.75 -11.78
C GLU A 80 6.38 -24.43 -11.01
N HIS A 81 7.55 -23.83 -10.76
CA HIS A 81 7.64 -22.47 -10.24
C HIS A 81 7.30 -21.46 -11.35
N VAL A 82 6.31 -20.60 -11.10
CA VAL A 82 5.79 -19.69 -12.12
C VAL A 82 6.23 -18.26 -11.88
N ALA A 83 6.14 -17.81 -10.63
CA ALA A 83 6.31 -16.41 -10.28
C ALA A 83 6.55 -16.23 -8.79
N ASN A 84 7.04 -15.05 -8.40
CA ASN A 84 7.29 -14.70 -7.01
C ASN A 84 6.78 -13.29 -6.67
N ARG A 85 6.37 -13.09 -5.43
CA ARG A 85 5.90 -11.81 -4.92
C ARG A 85 6.50 -11.56 -3.55
N VAL A 86 7.64 -10.89 -3.55
CA VAL A 86 8.42 -10.55 -2.34
C VAL A 86 8.85 -11.81 -1.58
N LEU A 87 7.98 -12.33 -0.71
CA LEU A 87 8.19 -13.55 0.08
C LEU A 87 7.28 -14.70 -0.34
N VAL A 88 6.28 -14.45 -1.20
CA VAL A 88 5.32 -15.47 -1.65
C VAL A 88 5.79 -16.06 -2.97
N GLN A 89 5.99 -17.37 -2.99
CA GLN A 89 6.44 -18.14 -4.14
C GLN A 89 5.24 -18.90 -4.71
N ILE A 90 5.03 -18.81 -6.02
CA ILE A 90 3.82 -19.31 -6.68
C ILE A 90 4.21 -20.49 -7.56
N PHE A 91 3.59 -21.63 -7.27
CA PHE A 91 3.76 -22.88 -7.99
C PHE A 91 2.48 -23.28 -8.69
N ARG A 92 2.58 -23.97 -9.81
CA ARG A 92 1.45 -24.59 -10.52
C ARG A 92 1.70 -26.05 -10.83
N SER A 93 0.64 -26.83 -10.89
CA SER A 93 0.62 -28.19 -11.44
C SER A 93 -0.66 -28.42 -12.24
N PRO A 94 -0.66 -29.28 -13.28
CA PRO A 94 -1.91 -29.71 -13.91
C PRO A 94 -2.82 -30.38 -12.88
N ALA A 95 -4.10 -30.03 -12.83
CA ALA A 95 -5.05 -30.61 -11.86
C ALA A 95 -5.26 -32.11 -12.07
N SER A 96 -5.04 -32.61 -13.30
CA SER A 96 -5.09 -34.04 -13.63
C SER A 96 -3.90 -34.84 -13.09
N ALA A 97 -2.82 -34.18 -12.68
CA ALA A 97 -1.64 -34.85 -12.16
C ALA A 97 -1.82 -35.14 -10.66
N ALA A 98 -1.61 -36.41 -10.27
CA ALA A 98 -1.66 -36.87 -8.87
C ALA A 98 -0.41 -36.44 -8.09
N ILE A 99 -0.11 -35.15 -8.09
CA ILE A 99 1.05 -34.56 -7.44
C ILE A 99 0.75 -34.32 -5.95
N PRO A 100 1.65 -34.72 -5.03
CA PRO A 100 1.50 -34.46 -3.60
C PRO A 100 1.33 -32.98 -3.26
N GLU A 101 0.59 -32.69 -2.18
CA GLU A 101 0.43 -31.30 -1.71
C GLU A 101 1.76 -30.73 -1.17
N ILE A 102 2.02 -29.46 -1.45
CA ILE A 102 3.23 -28.76 -0.98
C ILE A 102 3.26 -28.63 0.55
N HIS A 103 2.08 -28.43 1.17
CA HIS A 103 1.97 -28.19 2.61
C HIS A 103 1.34 -29.39 3.31
N THR A 104 2.18 -30.32 3.77
CA THR A 104 1.74 -31.51 4.53
C THR A 104 1.62 -31.22 6.04
N ASP A 105 2.40 -30.24 6.56
CA ASP A 105 2.41 -29.87 7.97
C ASP A 105 1.88 -28.43 8.21
N PRO A 106 0.76 -28.25 8.92
CA PRO A 106 0.25 -26.93 9.30
C PRO A 106 1.23 -26.10 10.15
N VAL A 107 2.08 -26.73 10.96
CA VAL A 107 3.05 -26.04 11.81
C VAL A 107 4.12 -25.37 10.94
N GLU A 108 4.62 -26.08 9.93
CA GLU A 108 5.53 -25.53 8.95
C GLU A 108 4.88 -24.41 8.12
N HIS A 109 3.63 -24.59 7.70
CA HIS A 109 2.91 -23.54 6.96
C HIS A 109 2.78 -22.24 7.80
N VAL A 110 2.41 -22.35 9.08
CA VAL A 110 2.37 -21.20 10.00
C VAL A 110 3.75 -20.58 10.20
N ARG A 111 4.80 -21.40 10.34
CA ARG A 111 6.18 -20.91 10.46
C ARG A 111 6.59 -20.08 9.24
N ASN A 112 6.21 -20.51 8.04
CA ASN A 112 6.46 -19.78 6.80
C ASN A 112 5.66 -18.47 6.75
N ILE A 113 4.36 -18.49 7.07
CA ILE A 113 3.53 -17.28 7.15
C ILE A 113 4.07 -16.28 8.18
N ARG A 114 4.65 -16.75 9.29
CA ARG A 114 5.25 -15.90 10.33
C ARG A 114 6.33 -14.97 9.79
N LYS A 115 7.02 -15.35 8.70
CA LYS A 115 8.02 -14.52 8.01
C LYS A 115 7.44 -13.23 7.43
N LEU A 116 6.12 -13.15 7.20
CA LEU A 116 5.43 -11.95 6.73
C LEU A 116 5.20 -10.90 7.84
N LEU A 117 5.25 -11.31 9.12
CA LEU A 117 4.92 -10.42 10.26
C LEU A 117 5.86 -9.22 10.40
N PRO A 118 7.20 -9.32 10.28
CA PRO A 118 8.07 -8.18 10.46
C PRO A 118 7.79 -7.06 9.45
N GLY A 119 7.62 -7.41 8.17
CA GLY A 119 7.23 -6.44 7.14
C GLY A 119 5.87 -5.82 7.42
N ARG A 120 4.91 -6.63 7.90
CA ARG A 120 3.58 -6.12 8.25
C ARG A 120 3.61 -5.19 9.46
N LEU A 121 4.34 -5.54 10.51
CA LEU A 121 4.54 -4.71 11.70
C LEU A 121 5.24 -3.40 11.34
N ALA A 122 6.29 -3.45 10.52
CA ALA A 122 6.98 -2.27 10.03
C ALA A 122 6.03 -1.36 9.23
N SER A 123 5.18 -1.91 8.37
CA SER A 123 4.19 -1.13 7.61
C SER A 123 3.16 -0.45 8.51
N SER A 124 2.67 -1.15 9.55
CA SER A 124 1.71 -0.59 10.50
C SER A 124 2.36 0.45 11.41
N LEU A 125 3.61 0.25 11.82
CA LEU A 125 4.38 1.21 12.60
C LEU A 125 4.65 2.47 11.78
N LEU A 126 5.06 2.32 10.52
CA LEU A 126 5.27 3.45 9.61
C LEU A 126 3.98 4.26 9.42
N ALA A 127 2.86 3.60 9.18
CA ALA A 127 1.55 4.25 9.09
C ALA A 127 1.22 5.07 10.35
N PHE A 128 1.49 4.50 11.53
CA PHE A 128 1.32 5.18 12.81
C PHE A 128 2.27 6.36 12.97
N LEU A 129 3.57 6.19 12.70
CA LEU A 129 4.57 7.24 12.82
C LEU A 129 4.33 8.40 11.86
N VAL A 130 3.92 8.12 10.61
CA VAL A 130 3.52 9.14 9.64
C VAL A 130 2.31 9.92 10.15
N THR A 131 1.32 9.22 10.70
CA THR A 131 0.12 9.86 11.27
C THR A 131 0.48 10.79 12.44
N VAL A 132 1.28 10.30 13.38
CA VAL A 132 1.74 11.08 14.55
C VAL A 132 2.62 12.25 14.13
N GLY A 133 3.57 12.02 13.22
CA GLY A 133 4.46 13.05 12.69
C GLY A 133 3.68 14.17 12.01
N LEU A 134 2.71 13.82 11.18
CA LEU A 134 1.87 14.81 10.50
C LEU A 134 0.98 15.58 11.49
N ALA A 135 0.40 14.90 12.50
CA ALA A 135 -0.37 15.55 13.55
C ALA A 135 0.48 16.56 14.36
N LEU A 136 1.73 16.20 14.67
CA LEU A 136 2.67 17.09 15.36
C LEU A 136 3.07 18.29 14.50
N LEU A 137 3.39 18.08 13.22
CA LEU A 137 3.67 19.17 12.28
C LEU A 137 2.49 20.14 12.15
N TYR A 138 1.27 19.61 12.13
CA TYR A 138 0.05 20.42 12.12
C TYR A 138 -0.05 21.26 13.40
N ARG A 139 0.18 20.63 14.57
CA ARG A 139 0.16 21.31 15.88
C ARG A 139 1.17 22.46 15.99
N PHE A 140 2.36 22.33 15.38
CA PHE A 140 3.38 23.39 15.40
C PHE A 140 3.10 24.53 14.42
N ARG A 141 2.35 24.30 13.33
CA ARG A 141 1.99 25.36 12.38
C ARG A 141 0.84 26.23 12.85
N THR A 142 0.08 25.82 13.87
CA THR A 142 -1.21 26.45 14.17
C THR A 142 -1.52 26.49 15.67
N ALA A 143 -0.89 27.41 16.40
CA ALA A 143 -1.45 27.84 17.69
C ALA A 143 -2.87 28.45 17.51
N GLU A 144 -3.23 28.91 16.31
CA GLU A 144 -4.53 29.50 15.98
C GLU A 144 -5.59 28.55 15.38
N ALA A 145 -5.23 27.36 14.85
CA ALA A 145 -6.21 26.48 14.18
C ALA A 145 -7.03 25.60 15.13
N ILE A 146 -6.71 25.57 16.43
CA ILE A 146 -7.50 24.83 17.42
C ILE A 146 -8.82 25.56 17.73
N LEU A 147 -8.89 26.88 17.52
CA LEU A 147 -10.13 27.67 17.69
C LEU A 147 -11.01 27.74 16.43
N SER A 148 -10.48 27.40 15.25
CA SER A 148 -11.19 27.41 13.97
C SER A 148 -11.18 26.01 13.36
N THR A 149 -11.86 25.06 14.00
CA THR A 149 -11.93 23.69 13.50
C THR A 149 -12.77 23.63 12.22
N ASP A 150 -12.13 23.87 11.08
CA ASP A 150 -12.73 23.69 9.76
C ASP A 150 -12.98 22.20 9.50
N LEU A 151 -14.07 21.89 8.76
CA LEU A 151 -14.53 20.54 8.42
C LEU A 151 -13.40 19.69 7.80
N LEU A 152 -12.50 20.34 7.05
CA LEU A 152 -11.33 19.71 6.47
C LEU A 152 -10.42 19.05 7.52
N THR A 153 -10.19 19.70 8.67
CA THR A 153 -9.34 19.16 9.75
C THR A 153 -9.94 17.88 10.32
N VAL A 154 -11.27 17.85 10.50
CA VAL A 154 -12.00 16.66 10.96
C VAL A 154 -11.87 15.52 9.94
N ILE A 155 -12.04 15.81 8.64
CA ILE A 155 -11.88 14.83 7.56
C ILE A 155 -10.46 14.23 7.56
N ILE A 156 -9.44 15.06 7.76
CA ILE A 156 -8.02 14.60 7.83
C ILE A 156 -7.81 13.66 9.01
N ILE A 157 -8.31 14.01 10.20
CA ILE A 157 -8.18 13.17 11.40
C ILE A 157 -8.88 11.82 11.18
N LEU A 158 -10.11 11.84 10.66
CA LEU A 158 -10.87 10.61 10.37
C LEU A 158 -10.17 9.75 9.31
N PHE A 159 -9.58 10.36 8.29
CA PHE A 159 -8.80 9.66 7.28
C PHE A 159 -7.57 8.97 7.87
N MET A 160 -6.79 9.70 8.67
CA MET A 160 -5.59 9.17 9.32
C MET A 160 -5.94 8.04 10.30
N LEU A 161 -6.99 8.23 11.10
CA LEU A 161 -7.53 7.20 11.97
C LEU A 161 -7.96 5.96 11.18
N GLY A 162 -8.69 6.15 10.08
CA GLY A 162 -9.11 5.07 9.19
C GLY A 162 -7.92 4.30 8.61
N TRP A 163 -6.86 5.00 8.16
CA TRP A 163 -5.64 4.38 7.65
C TRP A 163 -4.93 3.53 8.71
N VAL A 164 -4.80 4.04 9.94
CA VAL A 164 -4.20 3.31 11.08
C VAL A 164 -5.05 2.08 11.43
N LEU A 165 -6.37 2.23 11.52
CA LEU A 165 -7.29 1.13 11.83
C LEU A 165 -7.27 0.04 10.76
N LEU A 166 -7.19 0.39 9.48
CA LEU A 166 -7.05 -0.58 8.39
C LEU A 166 -5.73 -1.34 8.48
N SER A 167 -4.62 -0.64 8.78
CA SER A 167 -3.29 -1.24 8.93
C SER A 167 -3.24 -2.22 10.11
N PHE A 168 -3.79 -1.81 11.26
CA PHE A 168 -3.87 -2.68 12.44
C PHE A 168 -4.85 -3.84 12.24
N GLY A 169 -6.01 -3.57 11.63
CA GLY A 169 -7.01 -4.58 11.31
C GLY A 169 -6.47 -5.68 10.39
N ALA A 170 -5.59 -5.33 9.46
CA ALA A 170 -4.94 -6.30 8.61
C ALA A 170 -3.83 -7.10 9.33
N LEU A 171 -3.10 -6.50 10.27
CA LEU A 171 -2.21 -7.25 11.17
C LEU A 171 -3.00 -8.30 11.97
N LEU A 172 -4.15 -7.91 12.54
CA LEU A 172 -5.04 -8.83 13.24
C LEU A 172 -5.57 -9.94 12.33
N GLN A 173 -5.84 -9.65 11.06
CA GLN A 173 -6.26 -10.67 10.09
C GLN A 173 -5.15 -11.71 9.87
N VAL A 174 -3.88 -11.31 9.78
CA VAL A 174 -2.75 -12.25 9.69
C VAL A 174 -2.65 -13.13 10.93
N LEU A 175 -2.77 -12.53 12.12
CA LEU A 175 -2.74 -13.27 13.38
C LEU A 175 -3.89 -14.28 13.49
N ARG A 176 -5.10 -13.88 13.09
CA ARG A 176 -6.28 -14.76 13.04
C ARG A 176 -6.12 -15.86 12.00
N TYR A 177 -5.54 -15.55 10.84
CA TYR A 177 -5.26 -16.52 9.79
C TYR A 177 -4.27 -17.59 10.29
N MET A 178 -3.15 -17.18 10.90
CA MET A 178 -2.21 -18.13 11.51
C MET A 178 -2.88 -18.98 12.61
N LYS A 179 -3.74 -18.38 13.45
CA LYS A 179 -4.48 -19.14 14.46
C LYS A 179 -5.44 -20.17 13.83
N ARG A 180 -6.09 -19.81 12.72
CA ARG A 180 -6.99 -20.71 11.98
C ARG A 180 -6.22 -21.86 11.35
N VAL A 181 -5.13 -21.56 10.63
CA VAL A 181 -4.25 -22.57 10.02
C VAL A 181 -3.67 -23.51 11.07
N ARG A 182 -3.29 -23.00 12.25
CA ARG A 182 -2.78 -23.82 13.34
C ARG A 182 -3.84 -24.75 13.95
N GLY A 183 -5.11 -24.34 13.93
CA GLY A 183 -6.22 -25.09 14.53
C GLY A 183 -6.99 -25.99 13.58
N GLN A 184 -6.80 -25.85 12.26
CA GLN A 184 -7.47 -26.64 11.24
C GLN A 184 -6.41 -27.15 10.25
N LEU A 185 -6.24 -28.46 10.18
CA LEU A 185 -5.57 -29.12 9.06
C LEU A 185 -6.25 -28.59 7.79
N ALA A 186 -5.49 -27.87 6.95
CA ALA A 186 -5.84 -27.36 5.62
C ALA A 186 -7.35 -27.40 5.30
N SER A 187 -8.12 -26.35 5.65
CA SER A 187 -9.52 -26.32 5.27
C SER A 187 -9.62 -26.18 3.75
N THR A 188 -10.03 -27.27 3.10
CA THR A 188 -10.48 -27.39 1.70
C THR A 188 -11.77 -26.63 1.40
N GLN A 189 -12.12 -25.63 2.24
CA GLN A 189 -13.30 -24.80 2.04
C GLN A 189 -13.03 -23.84 0.87
N PRO A 190 -13.96 -23.71 -0.10
CA PRO A 190 -13.80 -22.79 -1.20
C PRO A 190 -13.71 -21.36 -0.65
N VAL A 191 -12.56 -20.73 -0.84
CA VAL A 191 -12.32 -19.37 -0.37
C VAL A 191 -12.89 -18.37 -1.38
N ASP A 192 -13.83 -17.54 -0.92
CA ASP A 192 -14.44 -16.47 -1.72
C ASP A 192 -13.46 -15.30 -1.96
N TRP A 193 -12.50 -15.50 -2.85
CA TRP A 193 -11.48 -14.49 -3.18
C TRP A 193 -12.10 -13.19 -3.73
N ARG A 194 -13.22 -13.27 -4.47
CA ARG A 194 -13.89 -12.10 -5.08
C ARG A 194 -14.39 -11.10 -4.06
N ARG A 195 -14.90 -11.57 -2.92
CA ARG A 195 -15.42 -10.70 -1.85
C ARG A 195 -14.29 -9.94 -1.18
N GLN A 196 -13.19 -10.64 -0.89
CA GLN A 196 -12.03 -10.04 -0.25
C GLN A 196 -11.31 -9.05 -1.18
N MET A 197 -11.15 -9.41 -2.46
CA MET A 197 -10.61 -8.54 -3.51
C MET A 197 -11.44 -7.25 -3.64
N ARG A 198 -12.77 -7.34 -3.75
CA ARG A 198 -13.66 -6.17 -3.86
C ARG A 198 -13.59 -5.27 -2.63
N ARG A 199 -13.59 -5.84 -1.43
CA ARG A 199 -13.48 -5.06 -0.19
C ARG A 199 -12.19 -4.23 -0.18
N ARG A 200 -11.06 -4.83 -0.58
CA ARG A 200 -9.76 -4.14 -0.63
C ARG A 200 -9.70 -3.08 -1.72
N GLN A 201 -10.28 -3.35 -2.89
CA GLN A 201 -10.42 -2.35 -3.96
C GLN A 201 -11.21 -1.13 -3.49
N LEU A 202 -12.38 -1.35 -2.88
CA LEU A 202 -13.22 -0.26 -2.37
C LEU A 202 -12.50 0.54 -1.28
N SER A 203 -11.84 -0.13 -0.33
CA SER A 203 -11.05 0.56 0.70
C SER A 203 -9.89 1.37 0.10
N GLY A 204 -9.18 0.82 -0.89
CA GLY A 204 -8.08 1.52 -1.57
C GLY A 204 -8.54 2.74 -2.37
N VAL A 205 -9.63 2.60 -3.14
CA VAL A 205 -10.22 3.72 -3.89
C VAL A 205 -10.72 4.80 -2.95
N LEU A 206 -11.42 4.44 -1.87
CA LEU A 206 -11.88 5.40 -0.86
C LEU A 206 -10.71 6.17 -0.25
N LEU A 207 -9.61 5.48 0.08
CA LEU A 207 -8.42 6.13 0.61
C LEU A 207 -7.80 7.12 -0.39
N ILE A 208 -7.71 6.74 -1.67
CA ILE A 208 -7.19 7.63 -2.72
C ILE A 208 -8.08 8.86 -2.91
N LEU A 209 -9.41 8.68 -2.89
CA LEU A 209 -10.36 9.77 -3.05
C LEU A 209 -10.28 10.76 -1.88
N VAL A 210 -10.21 10.27 -0.64
CA VAL A 210 -10.07 11.14 0.53
C VAL A 210 -8.70 11.83 0.52
N PHE A 211 -7.63 11.13 0.13
CA PHE A 211 -6.32 11.75 -0.06
C PHE A 211 -6.37 12.87 -1.10
N ALA A 212 -6.96 12.62 -2.27
CA ALA A 212 -7.11 13.62 -3.32
C ALA A 212 -7.95 14.82 -2.89
N LEU A 213 -9.03 14.61 -2.12
CA LEU A 213 -9.87 15.68 -1.58
C LEU A 213 -9.10 16.54 -0.57
N VAL A 214 -8.34 15.91 0.33
CA VAL A 214 -7.58 16.59 1.38
C VAL A 214 -6.39 17.37 0.82
N TRP A 215 -5.67 16.76 -0.14
CA TRP A 215 -4.39 17.27 -0.61
C TRP A 215 -4.48 17.99 -1.96
N GLY A 216 -5.58 17.88 -2.69
CA GLY A 216 -5.74 18.44 -4.03
C GLY A 216 -5.51 19.96 -4.07
N ASP A 217 -6.17 20.68 -3.16
CA ASP A 217 -6.04 22.15 -3.05
C ASP A 217 -4.61 22.58 -2.68
N ARG A 218 -3.96 21.86 -1.75
CA ARG A 218 -2.58 22.15 -1.33
C ARG A 218 -1.55 21.85 -2.42
N ILE A 219 -1.77 20.85 -3.27
CA ILE A 219 -0.92 20.58 -4.43
C ILE A 219 -1.02 21.74 -5.43
N THR A 220 -2.21 22.30 -5.65
CA THR A 220 -2.35 23.45 -6.54
C THR A 220 -1.64 24.69 -6.01
N GLY A 221 -1.71 24.96 -4.68
CA GLY A 221 -0.99 26.06 -4.04
C GLY A 221 0.55 25.95 -4.07
N ILE A 222 1.10 24.74 -4.10
CA ILE A 222 2.56 24.53 -4.28
C ILE A 222 3.00 24.84 -5.73
N VAL A 223 2.11 24.57 -6.70
CA VAL A 223 2.38 24.78 -8.13
C VAL A 223 2.15 26.23 -8.54
N SER A 224 1.14 26.89 -7.98
CA SER A 224 0.91 28.32 -8.14
C SER A 224 1.79 29.11 -7.18
N LYS A 225 3.07 29.34 -7.55
CA LYS A 225 3.86 30.41 -6.94
C LYS A 225 3.32 31.76 -7.42
N THR A 226 2.18 32.20 -6.91
CA THR A 226 1.86 33.63 -6.93
C THR A 226 2.75 34.27 -5.88
N PRO A 227 3.70 35.15 -6.24
CA PRO A 227 4.47 35.87 -5.24
C PRO A 227 3.49 36.66 -4.36
N ASP A 228 3.72 36.64 -3.04
CA ASP A 228 2.88 37.36 -2.05
C ASP A 228 2.81 38.87 -2.31
N PHE A 229 3.70 39.38 -3.17
CA PHE A 229 3.79 40.78 -3.55
C PHE A 229 3.77 40.93 -5.07
N PRO A 230 3.13 42.01 -5.59
CA PRO A 230 3.22 42.35 -7.00
C PRO A 230 4.70 42.55 -7.39
N PRO A 231 5.07 42.24 -8.65
CA PRO A 231 6.42 42.49 -9.13
C PRO A 231 6.77 43.98 -8.97
N ILE A 232 8.02 44.25 -8.57
CA ILE A 232 8.52 45.63 -8.47
C ILE A 232 8.44 46.26 -9.87
N PRO A 233 7.81 47.43 -10.04
CA PRO A 233 7.71 48.09 -11.35
C PRO A 233 9.10 48.43 -11.89
N ASP A 234 9.32 48.24 -13.20
CA ASP A 234 10.58 48.61 -13.89
C ASP A 234 10.79 50.14 -14.04
N SER A 235 9.85 50.96 -13.54
CA SER A 235 9.94 52.42 -13.56
C SER A 235 10.73 52.95 -12.36
N ASP A 236 11.41 54.08 -12.51
CA ASP A 236 12.03 54.82 -11.40
C ASP A 236 11.03 55.04 -10.26
N LEU A 237 11.23 54.31 -9.16
CA LEU A 237 10.38 54.42 -7.99
C LEU A 237 10.69 55.73 -7.26
N PRO A 238 9.67 56.50 -6.86
CA PRO A 238 9.89 57.69 -6.05
C PRO A 238 10.53 57.29 -4.72
N VAL A 239 11.61 57.97 -4.34
CA VAL A 239 12.23 57.79 -3.02
C VAL A 239 11.30 58.40 -1.98
N VAL A 240 10.40 57.59 -1.43
CA VAL A 240 9.51 57.99 -0.34
C VAL A 240 10.22 57.80 0.99
N ARG A 241 10.29 58.85 1.82
CA ARG A 241 10.85 58.74 3.17
C ARG A 241 9.80 58.13 4.09
N LEU A 242 10.22 57.24 4.99
CA LEU A 242 9.35 56.61 6.00
C LEU A 242 8.53 57.63 6.81
N SER A 243 9.08 58.84 7.05
CA SER A 243 8.41 59.94 7.74
C SER A 243 7.23 60.56 6.97
N GLN A 244 7.07 60.25 5.69
CA GLN A 244 5.95 60.72 4.85
C GLN A 244 4.79 59.72 4.81
N VAL A 245 5.02 58.48 5.25
CA VAL A 245 4.04 57.38 5.19
C VAL A 245 3.54 57.00 6.58
N LEU A 246 4.41 57.11 7.59
CA LEU A 246 4.08 56.76 8.97
C LEU A 246 3.72 58.01 9.75
N ASP A 247 2.60 57.96 10.47
CA ASP A 247 2.28 58.93 11.50
C ASP A 247 3.35 58.89 12.61
N SER A 248 3.49 59.99 13.34
CA SER A 248 4.57 60.22 14.31
C SER A 248 4.73 59.10 15.35
N GLU A 249 3.62 58.50 15.81
CA GLU A 249 3.65 57.36 16.74
C GLU A 249 4.16 56.06 16.09
N GLN A 250 3.81 55.81 14.83
CA GLN A 250 4.23 54.61 14.11
C GLN A 250 5.70 54.71 13.70
N TYR A 251 6.14 55.91 13.32
CA TYR A 251 7.55 56.19 13.03
C TYR A 251 8.44 56.01 14.26
N ALA A 252 8.00 56.47 15.43
CA ALA A 252 8.73 56.30 16.69
C ALA A 252 8.93 54.83 17.08
N LYS A 253 7.97 53.94 16.75
CA LYS A 253 8.11 52.48 16.97
C LYS A 253 9.03 51.79 15.95
N ALA A 254 9.14 52.32 14.74
CA ALA A 254 9.91 51.73 13.66
C ALA A 254 11.37 52.22 13.59
N SER A 255 11.69 53.34 14.25
CA SER A 255 13.05 53.90 14.27
C SER A 255 13.96 53.06 15.18
N PRO A 256 15.07 52.48 14.67
CA PRO A 256 16.02 51.71 15.47
C PRO A 256 16.88 52.58 16.40
N TYR A 257 16.77 53.91 16.30
CA TYR A 257 17.48 54.85 17.15
C TYR A 257 16.52 55.48 18.15
N THR A 258 16.35 54.82 19.29
CA THR A 258 15.89 55.45 20.53
C THR A 258 17.11 55.70 21.42
N GLY A 259 17.62 56.92 21.41
CA GLY A 259 18.55 57.41 22.44
C GLY A 259 19.98 57.69 21.95
N PHE A 260 20.35 58.97 21.97
CA PHE A 260 21.59 59.44 22.58
C PHE A 260 21.22 60.20 23.84
#